data_AF-S4MQH4-F1
#
_entry.id   AF-S4MQH4-F1
#
_cell.length_a   1.000
_cell.length_b   1.000
_cell.length_c   1.000
_cell.angle_alpha   90.00
_cell.angle_beta   90.00
_cell.angle_gamma   90.00
#
_symmetry.space_group_name_H-M   'P 1'
#
loop_
_entity.id
_entity.type
_entity.pdbx_description
1 polymer ?
#
loop_
_entity_poly.entity_id
_entity_poly.type
_entity_poly.pdbx_seq_one_letter_code
_entity_poly.pdbx_strand_id
1 'polypeptide(L)'
;MLRIIDARTGEPVDAAPARRGLTRVEVHAPGSDLTNLRVLLVADLLVRALELGGTPVWALLTGGHRQAELRADATALGIRPFEDSPDVGAGLGEAQIVHVTVEGGTAPDGVRIAVAPVETPGSATSVGETAGSGLPVGEAAKSGPPGGRPAEPDPQARESTKSTPPSGRSGEPGLSGGESAGSGLSGGWSGDSGLSGGESAGSGLSGEPGLPGGWSGEPGLSGGRSGEPGLPGGESAGSGLPAGEPAASNPPGGQSVGSGPLGGVDPAVLRLALLARHHSAPVRLEADVLGEAQATLARWRGAVARWARRPSRPVPDDVRRRLRDAWDDDLDVPRVLDVLRGVENEPDLPDGARFETYAYADRLLGLELTRDLGAPS
;
A
#
# COMPACT_ATOMS: atom_id res chain seq x y z
N MET A 1 14.98 5.38 -2.77
CA MET A 1 14.11 6.29 -1.99
C MET A 1 12.80 6.28 -2.73
N LEU A 2 11.69 6.12 -2.02
CA LEU A 2 10.40 5.92 -2.65
C LEU A 2 10.01 7.15 -3.48
N ARG A 3 9.91 6.94 -4.80
CA ARG A 3 9.38 7.89 -5.76
C ARG A 3 7.98 7.44 -6.18
N ILE A 4 7.09 8.40 -6.36
CA ILE A 4 5.73 8.18 -6.81
C ILE A 4 5.41 9.12 -7.96
N ILE A 5 4.56 8.69 -8.89
CA ILE A 5 4.06 9.55 -9.97
C ILE A 5 2.95 10.40 -9.38
N ASP A 6 3.17 11.71 -9.28
CA ASP A 6 2.13 12.63 -8.82
C ASP A 6 1.04 12.72 -9.89
N ALA A 7 -0.13 12.16 -9.61
CA ALA A 7 -1.26 12.09 -10.53
C ALA A 7 -1.75 13.48 -11.02
N ARG A 8 -1.41 14.57 -10.31
CA ARG A 8 -1.70 15.94 -10.76
C ARG A 8 -0.82 16.38 -11.94
N THR A 9 0.44 15.96 -11.94
CA THR A 9 1.48 16.48 -12.83
C THR A 9 1.98 15.44 -13.82
N GLY A 10 1.82 14.15 -13.51
CA GLY A 10 2.42 13.02 -14.23
C GLY A 10 3.92 12.88 -13.96
N GLU A 11 4.49 13.69 -13.08
CA GLU A 11 5.93 13.72 -12.82
C GLU A 11 6.30 12.86 -11.60
N PRO A 12 7.46 12.19 -11.63
CA PRO A 12 7.94 11.40 -10.50
C PRO A 12 8.51 12.28 -9.39
N VAL A 13 7.89 12.24 -8.21
CA VAL A 13 8.27 12.99 -7.01
C VAL A 13 8.67 12.07 -5.86
N ASP A 14 9.49 12.58 -4.94
CA ASP A 14 9.84 11.84 -3.74
C ASP A 14 8.67 11.79 -2.75
N ALA A 15 8.22 10.59 -2.39
CA ALA A 15 7.11 10.43 -1.42
C ALA A 15 7.49 10.89 -0.01
N ALA A 16 8.78 10.88 0.31
CA ALA A 16 9.35 11.33 1.57
C ALA A 16 10.66 12.09 1.31
N PRO A 17 10.62 13.39 0.99
CA PRO A 17 11.79 14.17 0.58
C PRO A 17 12.86 14.27 1.67
N ALA A 18 12.48 14.15 2.95
CA ALA A 18 13.39 14.09 4.08
C ALA A 18 13.39 12.71 4.72
N ARG A 19 14.58 12.07 4.80
CA ARG A 19 14.76 10.69 5.33
C ARG A 19 14.27 10.45 6.77
N ARG A 20 13.95 11.50 7.52
CA ARG A 20 13.39 11.45 8.89
C ARG A 20 12.23 12.42 9.09
N GLY A 21 11.75 13.05 8.01
CA GLY A 21 10.56 13.89 8.06
C GLY A 21 9.34 13.00 8.20
N LEU A 22 8.38 13.44 9.01
CA LEU A 22 7.08 12.77 9.09
C LEU A 22 6.38 12.89 7.73
N THR A 23 5.98 11.75 7.16
CA THR A 23 5.12 11.72 5.97
C THR A 23 3.70 11.43 6.40
N ARG A 24 2.76 12.29 6.02
CA ARG A 24 1.33 12.10 6.28
C ARG A 24 0.69 11.48 5.06
N VAL A 25 0.08 10.32 5.22
CA VAL A 25 -0.68 9.64 4.17
C VAL A 25 -2.16 9.87 4.45
N GLU A 26 -2.85 10.55 3.55
CA GLU A 26 -4.29 10.79 3.66
C GLU A 26 -5.04 10.00 2.60
N VAL A 27 -5.97 9.16 3.05
CA VAL A 27 -6.72 8.27 2.18
C VAL A 27 -8.13 8.82 1.98
N HIS A 28 -8.52 9.02 0.72
CA HIS A 28 -9.82 9.55 0.33
C HIS A 28 -10.64 8.46 -0.37
N ALA A 29 -11.46 7.76 0.42
CA ALA A 29 -12.29 6.64 -0.02
C ALA A 29 -13.78 6.90 0.30
N PRO A 30 -14.48 7.75 -0.48
CA PRO A 30 -15.86 8.16 -0.16
C PRO A 30 -16.91 7.04 -0.32
N GLY A 31 -16.60 5.97 -1.06
CA GLY A 31 -17.50 4.83 -1.30
C GLY A 31 -17.10 3.57 -0.53
N SER A 32 -17.92 2.51 -0.62
CA SER A 32 -17.67 1.19 -0.01
C SER A 32 -17.39 0.07 -1.02
N ASP A 33 -17.24 0.42 -2.30
CA ASP A 33 -16.97 -0.54 -3.37
C ASP A 33 -15.52 -1.08 -3.39
N LEU A 34 -15.25 -2.05 -4.27
CA LEU A 34 -13.91 -2.63 -4.44
C LEU A 34 -12.86 -1.62 -4.91
N THR A 35 -13.26 -0.54 -5.57
CA THR A 35 -12.32 0.53 -5.96
C THR A 35 -11.84 1.28 -4.72
N ASN A 36 -12.75 1.62 -3.81
CA ASN A 36 -12.42 2.25 -2.53
C ASN A 36 -11.64 1.30 -1.60
N LEU A 37 -11.91 0.00 -1.65
CA LEU A 37 -11.09 -1.01 -0.96
C LEU A 37 -9.67 -1.06 -1.55
N ARG A 38 -9.52 -0.96 -2.87
CA ARG A 38 -8.21 -0.88 -3.53
C ARG A 38 -7.46 0.40 -3.17
N VAL A 39 -8.14 1.52 -2.98
CA VAL A 39 -7.55 2.77 -2.47
C VAL A 39 -6.91 2.55 -1.10
N LEU A 40 -7.63 1.91 -0.17
CA LEU A 40 -7.10 1.55 1.15
C LEU A 40 -5.90 0.59 1.05
N LEU A 41 -5.95 -0.37 0.12
CA LEU A 41 -4.87 -1.33 -0.11
C LEU A 41 -3.59 -0.65 -0.61
N VAL A 42 -3.70 0.27 -1.57
CA VAL A 42 -2.56 1.04 -2.10
C VAL A 42 -1.99 1.96 -1.03
N ALA A 43 -2.84 2.57 -0.20
CA ALA A 43 -2.38 3.35 0.94
C ALA A 43 -1.62 2.50 1.96
N ASP A 44 -2.10 1.29 2.29
CA ASP A 44 -1.38 0.35 3.17
C ASP A 44 -0.01 -0.02 2.60
N LEU A 45 0.08 -0.28 1.29
CA LEU A 45 1.35 -0.52 0.61
C LEU A 45 2.30 0.67 0.71
N LEU A 46 1.81 1.89 0.49
CA LEU A 46 2.60 3.11 0.64
C LEU A 46 3.17 3.22 2.06
N VAL A 47 2.33 3.03 3.08
CA VAL A 47 2.77 3.08 4.48
C VAL A 47 3.84 2.01 4.75
N ARG A 48 3.63 0.77 4.28
CA ARG A 48 4.59 -0.34 4.44
C ARG A 48 5.92 -0.03 3.74
N ALA A 49 5.88 0.51 2.52
CA ALA A 49 7.07 0.87 1.76
C ALA A 49 7.87 1.98 2.45
N LEU A 50 7.19 3.02 2.95
CA LEU A 50 7.80 4.12 3.69
C LEU A 50 8.48 3.63 4.99
N GLU A 51 7.80 2.78 5.76
CA GLU A 51 8.35 2.19 6.99
C GLU A 51 9.54 1.25 6.71
N LEU A 52 9.47 0.44 5.66
CA LEU A 52 10.59 -0.38 5.20
C LEU A 52 11.80 0.48 4.77
N GLY A 53 11.53 1.69 4.30
CA GLY A 53 12.52 2.74 4.03
C GLY A 53 13.00 3.49 5.28
N GLY A 54 12.41 3.25 6.45
CA GLY A 54 12.72 3.92 7.72
C GLY A 54 12.09 5.30 7.89
N THR A 55 11.10 5.65 7.06
CA THR A 55 10.38 6.92 7.14
C THR A 55 9.25 6.81 8.17
N PRO A 56 9.15 7.73 9.15
CA PRO A 56 8.00 7.78 10.04
C PRO A 56 6.75 8.22 9.26
N VAL A 57 5.64 7.50 9.44
CA VAL A 57 4.40 7.74 8.71
C VAL A 57 3.24 7.94 9.68
N TRP A 58 2.36 8.89 9.36
CA TRP A 58 1.06 9.03 9.99
C TRP A 58 -0.04 8.86 8.94
N ALA A 59 -0.84 7.80 9.07
CA ALA A 59 -1.80 7.39 8.06
C ALA A 59 -3.23 7.66 8.52
N LEU A 60 -3.99 8.40 7.72
CA LEU A 60 -5.30 8.95 8.06
C LEU A 60 -6.34 8.60 7.00
N LEU A 61 -7.56 8.30 7.42
CA LEU A 61 -8.71 8.06 6.55
C LEU A 61 -9.71 9.22 6.65
N THR A 62 -10.05 9.82 5.51
CA THR A 62 -11.08 10.85 5.42
C THR A 62 -12.46 10.24 5.19
N GLY A 63 -13.50 10.77 5.86
CA GLY A 63 -14.89 10.29 5.73
C GLY A 63 -15.53 9.62 6.95
N GLY A 64 -14.79 9.46 8.06
CA GLY A 64 -15.32 9.14 9.40
C GLY A 64 -16.06 7.80 9.54
N HIS A 65 -16.83 7.68 10.62
CA HIS A 65 -17.50 6.47 11.12
C HIS A 65 -18.49 5.78 10.14
N ARG A 66 -18.86 6.42 9.03
CA ARG A 66 -19.81 5.85 8.03
C ARG A 66 -19.24 4.70 7.19
N GLN A 67 -17.93 4.44 7.28
CA GLN A 67 -17.23 3.40 6.51
C GLN A 67 -16.97 2.12 7.32
N ALA A 68 -17.85 1.73 8.25
CA ALA A 68 -17.61 0.57 9.12
C ALA A 68 -17.47 -0.75 8.32
N GLU A 69 -18.31 -0.95 7.30
CA GLU A 69 -18.24 -2.12 6.41
C GLU A 69 -16.91 -2.15 5.65
N LEU A 70 -16.56 -1.05 4.96
CA LEU A 70 -15.28 -0.93 4.26
C LEU A 70 -14.07 -1.18 5.17
N ARG A 71 -14.10 -0.71 6.43
CA ARG A 71 -13.04 -0.99 7.42
C ARG A 71 -12.98 -2.48 7.81
N ALA A 72 -14.13 -3.13 7.94
CA ALA A 72 -14.20 -4.56 8.22
C ALA A 72 -13.64 -5.37 7.04
N ASP A 73 -13.99 -5.00 5.82
CA ASP A 73 -13.45 -5.63 4.60
C ASP A 73 -11.95 -5.38 4.44
N ALA A 74 -11.49 -4.16 4.74
CA ALA A 74 -10.07 -3.82 4.75
C ALA A 74 -9.30 -4.66 5.77
N THR A 75 -9.85 -4.80 6.98
CA THR A 75 -9.26 -5.65 8.03
C THR A 75 -9.18 -7.11 7.59
N ALA A 76 -10.24 -7.64 6.99
CA ALA A 76 -10.24 -9.00 6.44
C ALA A 76 -9.19 -9.16 5.35
N LEU A 77 -8.93 -8.12 4.54
CA LEU A 77 -7.88 -8.07 3.52
C LEU A 77 -6.46 -7.87 4.07
N GLY A 78 -6.27 -7.83 5.40
CA GLY A 78 -4.97 -7.61 6.03
C GLY A 78 -4.43 -6.19 5.90
N ILE A 79 -5.29 -5.22 5.60
CA ILE A 79 -4.95 -3.78 5.57
C ILE A 79 -4.84 -3.29 7.02
N ARG A 80 -3.75 -2.59 7.33
CA ARG A 80 -3.57 -1.98 8.66
C ARG A 80 -4.57 -0.84 8.87
N PRO A 81 -5.07 -0.64 10.10
CA PRO A 81 -6.03 0.42 10.37
C PRO A 81 -5.39 1.80 10.13
N PHE A 82 -6.20 2.71 9.61
CA PHE A 82 -5.87 4.12 9.47
C PHE A 82 -6.52 4.90 10.61
N GLU A 83 -5.82 5.92 11.12
CA GLU A 83 -6.39 6.82 12.11
C GLU A 83 -7.52 7.63 11.46
N ASP A 84 -8.56 7.96 12.22
CA ASP A 84 -9.59 8.86 11.71
C ASP A 84 -8.99 10.27 11.57
N SER A 85 -9.17 10.90 10.40
CA SER A 85 -8.80 12.30 10.27
C SER A 85 -9.69 13.13 11.20
N PRO A 86 -9.16 13.84 12.21
CA PRO A 86 -9.93 14.90 12.84
C PRO A 86 -10.25 15.94 11.75
N ASP A 87 -11.39 16.63 11.89
CA ASP A 87 -11.84 17.72 11.01
C ASP A 87 -10.94 18.99 11.11
N VAL A 88 -9.70 18.81 11.59
CA VAL A 88 -8.80 19.86 12.03
C VAL A 88 -7.61 19.90 11.08
N GLY A 89 -7.70 20.80 10.11
CA GLY A 89 -6.53 21.41 9.53
C GLY A 89 -5.73 22.15 10.60
N ALA A 90 -4.40 22.18 10.43
CA ALA A 90 -3.41 22.81 11.29
C ALA A 90 -2.94 21.98 12.50
N GLY A 91 -1.71 21.44 12.44
CA GLY A 91 -1.06 20.95 13.65
C GLY A 91 0.35 20.38 13.48
N LEU A 92 0.68 19.80 12.33
CA LEU A 92 2.02 19.26 12.08
C LEU A 92 2.63 20.00 10.88
N GLY A 93 3.36 21.08 11.16
CA GLY A 93 4.13 21.80 10.15
C GLY A 93 5.12 20.87 9.42
N GLU A 94 5.52 21.27 8.20
CA GLU A 94 6.57 20.66 7.37
C GLU A 94 6.44 19.17 7.00
N ALA A 95 5.33 18.50 7.36
CA ALA A 95 5.10 17.12 6.94
C ALA A 95 4.76 17.05 5.43
N GLN A 96 5.47 16.20 4.69
CA GLN A 96 5.06 15.87 3.31
C GLN A 96 3.71 15.17 3.37
N ILE A 97 2.71 15.69 2.62
CA ILE A 97 1.40 15.07 2.52
C ILE A 97 1.29 14.33 1.20
N VAL A 98 0.94 13.05 1.27
CA VAL A 98 0.61 12.21 0.11
C VAL A 98 -0.85 11.81 0.22
N HIS A 99 -1.66 12.20 -0.75
CA HIS A 99 -3.06 11.82 -0.84
C HIS A 99 -3.21 10.58 -1.73
N VAL A 100 -3.94 9.58 -1.26
CA VAL A 100 -4.32 8.40 -2.05
C VAL A 100 -5.82 8.48 -2.32
N THR A 101 -6.21 8.50 -3.58
CA THR A 101 -7.61 8.68 -3.98
C THR A 101 -7.92 7.87 -5.25
N VAL A 102 -9.20 7.68 -5.52
CA VAL A 102 -9.66 7.14 -6.80
C VAL A 102 -9.21 8.05 -7.94
N GLU A 103 -8.95 7.48 -9.11
CA GLU A 103 -8.63 8.24 -10.32
C GLU A 103 -9.70 9.31 -10.61
N GLY A 104 -9.27 10.54 -10.92
CA GLY A 104 -10.16 11.69 -11.09
C GLY A 104 -10.78 12.24 -9.79
N GLY A 105 -10.48 11.63 -8.64
CA GLY A 105 -10.93 12.08 -7.33
C GLY A 105 -10.35 13.44 -6.94
N THR A 106 -11.17 14.27 -6.29
CA THR A 106 -10.73 15.53 -5.72
C THR A 106 -10.08 15.31 -4.36
N ALA A 107 -8.87 15.82 -4.18
CA ALA A 107 -8.16 15.83 -2.90
C ALA A 107 -7.57 17.24 -2.66
N PRO A 108 -7.23 17.60 -1.42
CA PRO A 108 -6.52 18.84 -1.11
C PRO A 108 -5.19 19.02 -1.89
N ASP A 109 -4.54 20.15 -1.68
CA ASP A 109 -3.20 20.38 -2.23
C ASP A 109 -2.16 19.48 -1.55
N GLY A 110 -1.31 18.86 -2.37
CA GLY A 110 -0.34 17.85 -1.96
C GLY A 110 -0.01 16.91 -3.11
N VAL A 111 0.94 15.99 -2.89
CA VAL A 111 1.29 14.94 -3.86
C VAL A 111 0.16 13.91 -3.91
N ARG A 112 -0.21 13.42 -5.09
CA ARG A 112 -1.34 12.50 -5.25
C ARG A 112 -0.96 11.19 -5.90
N ILE A 113 -1.43 10.09 -5.32
CA ILE A 113 -1.49 8.78 -5.97
C ILE A 113 -2.94 8.55 -6.40
N ALA A 114 -3.16 8.37 -7.70
CA ALA A 114 -4.44 7.97 -8.26
C ALA A 114 -4.53 6.45 -8.35
N VAL A 115 -5.66 5.90 -7.93
CA VAL A 115 -5.97 4.47 -8.00
C VAL A 115 -7.06 4.24 -9.04
N ALA A 116 -6.71 3.49 -10.07
CA ALA A 116 -7.59 3.14 -11.16
C ALA A 116 -8.71 2.19 -10.70
N PRO A 117 -9.88 2.20 -11.40
CA PRO A 117 -11.06 1.48 -10.97
C PRO A 117 -10.90 -0.05 -10.94
N VAL A 118 -11.74 -0.68 -10.13
CA VAL A 118 -11.94 -2.14 -10.11
C VAL A 118 -13.29 -2.45 -10.74
N GLU A 119 -13.26 -3.23 -11.82
CA GLU A 119 -14.43 -3.69 -12.56
C GLU A 119 -14.77 -5.12 -12.14
N THR A 120 -16.05 -5.38 -11.85
CA THR A 120 -16.58 -6.74 -11.67
C THR A 120 -17.54 -7.08 -12.80
N PRO A 121 -17.56 -8.34 -13.28
CA PRO A 121 -18.54 -8.77 -14.28
C PRO A 121 -19.96 -8.54 -13.73
N GLY A 122 -20.70 -7.66 -14.40
CA GLY A 122 -22.06 -7.25 -14.00
C GLY A 122 -22.20 -5.81 -13.50
N SER A 123 -21.09 -5.09 -13.22
CA SER A 123 -21.11 -3.66 -12.87
C SER A 123 -21.22 -2.72 -14.08
N ALA A 124 -21.64 -3.24 -15.24
CA ALA A 124 -21.96 -2.39 -16.40
C ALA A 124 -23.02 -1.39 -15.95
N THR A 125 -22.61 -0.14 -15.89
CA THR A 125 -23.40 0.99 -15.43
C THR A 125 -24.70 1.02 -16.21
N SER A 126 -25.83 1.03 -15.50
CA SER A 126 -27.08 1.53 -16.05
C SER A 126 -26.86 3.01 -16.38
N VAL A 127 -26.33 3.29 -17.57
CA VAL A 127 -26.43 4.62 -18.16
C VAL A 127 -27.93 4.84 -18.33
N GLY A 128 -28.48 5.72 -17.48
CA GLY A 128 -29.87 6.10 -17.53
C GLY A 128 -30.20 6.64 -18.90
N GLU A 129 -30.84 5.82 -19.71
CA GLU A 129 -31.55 6.27 -20.89
C GLU A 129 -32.73 7.12 -20.39
N THR A 130 -32.56 8.43 -20.47
CA THR A 130 -33.67 9.37 -20.32
C THR A 130 -34.66 9.09 -21.45
N ALA A 131 -35.66 8.26 -21.18
CA ALA A 131 -36.83 8.08 -22.02
C ALA A 131 -37.63 9.39 -22.02
N GLY A 132 -37.20 10.32 -22.89
CA GLY A 132 -37.99 11.46 -23.30
C GLY A 132 -39.13 10.99 -24.18
N SER A 133 -40.34 11.12 -23.66
CA SER A 133 -41.61 11.01 -24.39
C SER A 133 -41.61 11.94 -25.61
N GLY A 134 -41.90 11.40 -26.79
CA GLY A 134 -42.03 12.17 -28.03
C GLY A 134 -42.33 11.32 -29.25
N LEU A 135 -43.61 10.96 -29.45
CA LEU A 135 -44.16 10.60 -30.77
C LEU A 135 -43.97 11.78 -31.76
N PRO A 136 -43.72 11.53 -33.06
CA PRO A 136 -44.87 11.48 -33.97
C PRO A 136 -44.78 10.49 -35.16
N VAL A 137 -45.98 10.02 -35.52
CA VAL A 137 -46.58 9.68 -36.82
C VAL A 137 -45.72 9.78 -38.10
N GLY A 138 -45.58 8.64 -38.78
CA GLY A 138 -45.82 8.35 -40.22
C GLY A 138 -45.12 9.18 -41.32
N GLU A 139 -44.41 8.51 -42.24
CA GLU A 139 -44.92 8.17 -43.60
C GLU A 139 -43.83 7.60 -44.55
N ALA A 140 -44.22 6.52 -45.25
CA ALA A 140 -43.80 5.93 -46.54
C ALA A 140 -42.35 6.01 -47.11
N ALA A 141 -41.78 4.81 -47.24
CA ALA A 141 -41.25 4.17 -48.46
C ALA A 141 -40.42 4.96 -49.51
N LYS A 142 -39.21 4.43 -49.82
CA LYS A 142 -38.88 3.89 -51.15
C LYS A 142 -37.59 3.06 -51.15
N SER A 143 -37.58 2.14 -52.12
CA SER A 143 -36.81 0.92 -52.36
C SER A 143 -35.51 1.06 -53.17
N GLY A 144 -34.45 0.35 -52.72
CA GLY A 144 -33.44 -0.46 -53.45
C GLY A 144 -32.48 0.18 -54.50
N PRO A 145 -31.50 -0.58 -55.07
CA PRO A 145 -30.86 -1.85 -54.67
C PRO A 145 -29.28 -1.81 -54.80
N PRO A 146 -28.53 -2.94 -54.68
CA PRO A 146 -27.09 -2.98 -54.32
C PRO A 146 -26.11 -3.43 -55.44
N GLY A 147 -24.80 -3.31 -55.16
CA GLY A 147 -23.67 -3.90 -55.92
C GLY A 147 -22.42 -3.01 -55.81
N GLY A 148 -21.16 -3.46 -55.72
CA GLY A 148 -20.49 -4.76 -55.74
C GLY A 148 -18.98 -4.50 -55.48
N ARG A 149 -18.23 -5.54 -55.07
CA ARG A 149 -16.74 -5.60 -55.11
C ARG A 149 -16.27 -5.52 -56.57
N PRO A 150 -15.03 -5.08 -56.92
CA PRO A 150 -13.79 -5.83 -56.58
C PRO A 150 -12.45 -5.05 -56.54
N ALA A 151 -11.39 -5.83 -56.23
CA ALA A 151 -10.01 -5.81 -56.76
C ALA A 151 -8.92 -4.91 -56.13
N GLU A 152 -7.94 -5.61 -55.55
CA GLU A 152 -6.51 -5.28 -55.37
C GLU A 152 -5.82 -4.82 -56.67
N PRO A 153 -4.71 -4.07 -56.53
CA PRO A 153 -3.56 -4.31 -57.38
C PRO A 153 -2.23 -4.40 -56.61
N ASP A 154 -1.48 -5.47 -56.92
CA ASP A 154 -0.03 -5.58 -56.77
C ASP A 154 0.66 -4.63 -57.78
N PRO A 155 1.83 -4.04 -57.44
CA PRO A 155 2.94 -4.23 -58.38
C PRO A 155 4.31 -4.45 -57.73
N GLN A 156 4.99 -5.49 -58.23
CA GLN A 156 6.45 -5.60 -58.26
C GLN A 156 7.08 -4.57 -59.23
N ALA A 157 8.14 -3.88 -58.79
CA ALA A 157 9.39 -3.61 -59.53
C ALA A 157 10.34 -2.78 -58.62
N ARG A 158 11.44 -3.37 -58.14
CA ARG A 158 12.83 -3.11 -58.59
C ARG A 158 13.24 -1.64 -58.53
N GLU A 159 14.14 -1.30 -57.61
CA GLU A 159 15.51 -0.87 -57.97
C GLU A 159 16.43 -0.71 -56.75
N SER A 160 17.68 -1.11 -56.97
CA SER A 160 18.79 -1.12 -56.03
C SER A 160 19.41 0.27 -55.91
N THR A 161 19.75 0.73 -54.70
CA THR A 161 20.96 1.53 -54.50
C THR A 161 21.60 1.22 -53.15
N LYS A 162 22.89 0.85 -53.24
CA LYS A 162 23.84 0.59 -52.16
C LYS A 162 24.67 1.87 -52.00
N SER A 163 24.72 2.43 -50.79
CA SER A 163 25.70 3.47 -50.45
C SER A 163 26.30 3.23 -49.06
N THR A 164 27.61 3.04 -49.08
CA THR A 164 28.56 2.91 -47.97
C THR A 164 29.02 4.31 -47.51
N PRO A 165 29.43 4.51 -46.23
CA PRO A 165 29.78 5.83 -45.69
C PRO A 165 31.27 6.14 -45.86
N PRO A 166 31.72 7.39 -45.62
CA PRO A 166 33.12 7.68 -45.37
C PRO A 166 33.41 8.09 -43.92
N SER A 167 34.59 7.65 -43.50
CA SER A 167 35.25 7.86 -42.22
C SER A 167 36.11 9.14 -42.22
N GLY A 168 36.13 9.82 -41.06
CA GLY A 168 37.33 10.37 -40.40
C GLY A 168 37.91 11.71 -40.85
N ARG A 169 38.10 12.64 -39.89
CA ARG A 169 39.43 13.17 -39.52
C ARG A 169 39.42 14.06 -38.27
N SER A 170 40.52 13.94 -37.55
CA SER A 170 41.03 14.64 -36.36
C SER A 170 41.39 16.12 -36.56
N GLY A 171 41.35 16.90 -35.47
CA GLY A 171 42.10 18.16 -35.30
C GLY A 171 41.73 18.97 -34.05
N GLU A 172 42.59 18.95 -33.03
CA GLU A 172 42.79 19.99 -32.00
C GLU A 172 44.10 20.76 -32.33
N PRO A 173 44.54 21.84 -31.63
CA PRO A 173 43.89 22.74 -30.65
C PRO A 173 44.11 24.24 -30.98
N GLY A 174 43.53 25.17 -30.19
CA GLY A 174 43.84 26.60 -30.28
C GLY A 174 43.39 27.42 -29.05
N LEU A 175 44.37 27.99 -28.35
CA LEU A 175 44.27 28.90 -27.20
C LEU A 175 43.85 30.31 -27.62
N SER A 176 43.09 31.02 -26.78
CA SER A 176 43.27 32.47 -26.58
C SER A 176 42.60 32.92 -25.26
N GLY A 177 43.41 33.53 -24.39
CA GLY A 177 42.95 34.19 -23.17
C GLY A 177 42.35 35.57 -23.40
N GLY A 178 41.85 36.15 -22.32
CA GLY A 178 41.33 37.52 -22.25
C GLY A 178 40.85 37.84 -20.85
N GLU A 179 41.77 38.36 -20.02
CA GLU A 179 41.52 38.98 -18.73
C GLU A 179 41.00 40.42 -18.89
N SER A 180 40.11 40.87 -17.98
CA SER A 180 39.99 42.23 -17.39
C SER A 180 38.62 42.33 -16.68
N ALA A 181 38.50 42.37 -15.34
CA ALA A 181 38.92 43.35 -14.32
C ALA A 181 38.05 44.63 -14.26
N GLY A 182 37.52 44.91 -13.07
CA GLY A 182 37.13 46.25 -12.59
C GLY A 182 35.70 46.38 -12.04
N SER A 183 35.49 46.20 -10.71
CA SER A 183 35.16 47.28 -9.74
C SER A 183 33.65 47.60 -9.69
N GLY A 184 32.90 47.47 -8.59
CA GLY A 184 33.05 48.03 -7.23
C GLY A 184 31.69 48.71 -6.91
N LEU A 185 31.02 48.45 -5.78
CA LEU A 185 30.84 49.33 -4.61
C LEU A 185 29.62 48.75 -3.84
N SER A 186 29.75 48.22 -2.63
CA SER A 186 29.75 48.86 -1.29
C SER A 186 28.39 49.34 -0.76
N GLY A 187 28.03 48.81 0.42
CA GLY A 187 26.95 49.25 1.33
C GLY A 187 26.31 48.01 1.97
N GLY A 188 26.48 47.64 3.24
CA GLY A 188 26.90 48.37 4.43
C GLY A 188 25.76 48.25 5.45
N TRP A 189 25.89 47.37 6.44
CA TRP A 189 25.28 47.59 7.76
C TRP A 189 26.01 46.81 8.86
N SER A 190 26.26 47.55 9.94
CA SER A 190 26.93 47.18 11.18
C SER A 190 25.93 47.28 12.34
N GLY A 191 26.25 46.61 13.45
CA GLY A 191 25.59 46.67 14.76
C GLY A 191 25.29 45.25 15.24
N ASP A 192 26.22 44.54 15.88
CA ASP A 192 26.86 44.73 17.20
C ASP A 192 25.89 44.62 18.39
N SER A 193 25.94 43.45 19.03
CA SER A 193 25.91 43.18 20.48
C SER A 193 25.80 41.65 20.61
N GLY A 194 26.65 40.90 21.31
CA GLY A 194 27.60 41.22 22.36
C GLY A 194 27.32 40.28 23.54
N LEU A 195 28.37 39.57 23.99
CA LEU A 195 28.51 38.87 25.29
C LEU A 195 27.80 37.50 25.38
N SER A 196 28.37 36.42 25.91
CA SER A 196 29.63 36.12 26.64
C SER A 196 29.72 34.59 26.74
N GLY A 197 30.87 33.94 26.50
CA GLY A 197 31.80 33.49 27.55
C GLY A 197 31.35 32.17 28.20
N GLY A 198 32.10 31.08 28.28
CA GLY A 198 33.51 30.89 27.99
C GLY A 198 33.88 29.40 28.00
N GLU A 199 35.12 29.17 27.59
CA GLU A 199 35.82 27.91 27.52
C GLU A 199 36.19 27.39 28.92
N SER A 200 36.31 26.07 29.08
CA SER A 200 37.35 25.47 29.92
C SER A 200 37.56 24.00 29.57
N ALA A 201 38.82 23.71 29.24
CA ALA A 201 39.39 22.39 29.03
C ALA A 201 39.55 21.61 30.35
N GLY A 202 39.77 20.30 30.24
CA GLY A 202 40.55 19.57 31.23
C GLY A 202 40.11 18.14 31.54
N SER A 203 40.81 17.18 30.93
CA SER A 203 41.36 15.97 31.57
C SER A 203 40.41 14.88 32.09
N GLY A 204 40.59 13.69 31.53
CA GLY A 204 39.89 12.47 31.96
C GLY A 204 40.43 11.87 33.24
N LEU A 205 39.65 10.93 33.80
CA LEU A 205 40.11 9.79 34.58
C LEU A 205 39.08 8.66 34.47
N SER A 206 39.64 7.46 34.44
CA SER A 206 39.08 6.12 34.59
C SER A 206 38.18 5.90 35.81
N GLY A 207 37.25 4.93 35.71
CA GLY A 207 36.71 4.22 36.88
C GLY A 207 35.33 3.59 36.65
N GLU A 208 35.29 2.27 36.48
CA GLU A 208 34.10 1.44 36.74
C GLU A 208 33.61 1.58 38.18
N PRO A 209 32.33 1.28 38.43
CA PRO A 209 32.04 0.40 39.57
C PRO A 209 30.93 -0.65 39.29
N GLY A 210 31.30 -1.93 39.45
CA GLY A 210 30.89 -2.75 40.61
C GLY A 210 29.41 -3.06 40.85
N LEU A 211 29.08 -4.34 40.68
CA LEU A 211 27.88 -5.07 41.15
C LEU A 211 27.71 -5.07 42.69
N PRO A 212 26.49 -5.34 43.19
CA PRO A 212 26.28 -6.23 44.34
C PRO A 212 25.35 -7.42 43.94
N GLY A 213 25.66 -8.70 44.21
CA GLY A 213 25.61 -9.36 45.53
C GLY A 213 24.17 -9.33 46.07
N GLY A 214 23.32 -10.37 46.00
CA GLY A 214 23.50 -11.75 46.44
C GLY A 214 22.86 -11.91 47.83
N TRP A 215 21.64 -12.45 47.92
CA TRP A 215 21.14 -13.07 49.17
C TRP A 215 19.99 -14.05 48.94
N SER A 216 20.06 -15.11 49.73
CA SER A 216 19.30 -16.35 49.83
C SER A 216 17.87 -16.18 50.31
N GLY A 217 16.95 -16.97 49.74
CA GLY A 217 15.59 -17.15 50.25
C GLY A 217 15.35 -18.58 50.75
N GLU A 218 14.86 -18.68 51.99
CA GLU A 218 13.95 -19.67 52.62
C GLU A 218 14.14 -19.59 54.16
N PRO A 219 13.18 -19.98 55.04
CA PRO A 219 12.01 -20.85 54.81
C PRO A 219 10.66 -20.44 55.48
N GLY A 220 9.56 -21.05 55.00
CA GLY A 220 8.59 -21.85 55.78
C GLY A 220 7.62 -21.28 56.85
N LEU A 221 6.35 -21.73 56.74
CA LEU A 221 5.30 -21.95 57.78
C LEU A 221 4.52 -20.70 58.25
N SER A 222 3.22 -20.66 58.57
CA SER A 222 2.10 -21.62 58.64
C SER A 222 0.80 -20.87 59.03
N GLY A 223 -0.36 -21.32 58.54
CA GLY A 223 -1.62 -21.47 59.31
C GLY A 223 -2.53 -20.26 59.61
N GLY A 224 -3.85 -20.47 59.44
CA GLY A 224 -4.89 -19.70 60.17
C GLY A 224 -6.22 -19.48 59.43
N ARG A 225 -7.26 -20.25 59.79
CA ARG A 225 -8.68 -20.09 59.38
C ARG A 225 -9.47 -19.26 60.40
N SER A 226 -10.70 -18.88 60.01
CA SER A 226 -11.86 -18.37 60.78
C SER A 226 -11.82 -16.88 61.12
N GLY A 227 -12.91 -16.10 61.10
CA GLY A 227 -14.34 -16.29 60.85
C GLY A 227 -15.04 -14.94 61.11
N GLU A 228 -16.17 -14.69 60.44
CA GLU A 228 -17.17 -13.63 60.71
C GLU A 228 -17.71 -13.67 62.17
N PRO A 229 -18.48 -12.69 62.73
CA PRO A 229 -19.56 -11.90 62.09
C PRO A 229 -19.89 -10.47 62.65
N GLY A 230 -20.86 -9.77 62.04
CA GLY A 230 -21.60 -8.66 62.67
C GLY A 230 -22.48 -7.77 61.75
N LEU A 231 -23.79 -8.09 61.69
CA LEU A 231 -24.95 -7.31 61.18
C LEU A 231 -25.27 -6.07 62.08
N PRO A 232 -26.35 -5.22 61.90
CA PRO A 232 -27.57 -5.27 61.04
C PRO A 232 -27.93 -3.90 60.37
N GLY A 233 -29.03 -3.61 59.65
CA GLY A 233 -30.27 -4.28 59.20
C GLY A 233 -31.29 -3.23 58.67
N GLY A 234 -32.22 -3.64 57.78
CA GLY A 234 -33.55 -3.03 57.50
C GLY A 234 -33.68 -2.01 56.34
N GLU A 235 -34.76 -1.86 55.55
CA GLU A 235 -36.08 -2.51 55.39
C GLU A 235 -36.72 -2.12 54.01
N SER A 236 -37.56 -3.00 53.46
CA SER A 236 -38.84 -2.78 52.72
C SER A 236 -38.97 -2.11 51.33
N ALA A 237 -39.52 -2.89 50.37
CA ALA A 237 -40.85 -2.72 49.72
C ALA A 237 -40.91 -2.83 48.17
N GLY A 238 -41.84 -3.68 47.68
CA GLY A 238 -42.76 -3.30 46.58
C GLY A 238 -42.77 -4.10 45.27
N SER A 239 -43.85 -4.89 45.07
CA SER A 239 -44.53 -5.31 43.81
C SER A 239 -43.70 -5.87 42.63
N GLY A 240 -44.02 -7.02 42.03
CA GLY A 240 -45.35 -7.50 41.61
C GLY A 240 -45.31 -7.71 40.09
N LEU A 241 -45.23 -8.98 39.67
CA LEU A 241 -45.21 -9.44 38.27
C LEU A 241 -46.50 -9.10 37.52
N PRO A 242 -46.44 -9.08 36.18
CA PRO A 242 -47.32 -10.00 35.45
C PRO A 242 -46.56 -10.89 34.47
N ALA A 243 -47.02 -12.14 34.39
CA ALA A 243 -46.63 -13.13 33.39
C ALA A 243 -47.28 -12.82 32.02
N GLY A 244 -46.54 -13.07 30.94
CA GLY A 244 -47.02 -12.91 29.56
C GLY A 244 -46.03 -13.43 28.51
N GLU A 245 -46.12 -14.74 28.26
CA GLU A 245 -45.82 -15.47 27.02
C GLU A 245 -44.39 -15.85 26.56
N PRO A 246 -44.28 -17.03 25.89
CA PRO A 246 -43.06 -17.80 25.79
C PRO A 246 -42.19 -17.41 24.59
N ALA A 247 -40.89 -17.59 24.80
CA ALA A 247 -39.85 -17.51 23.78
C ALA A 247 -40.21 -18.35 22.54
N ALA A 248 -40.58 -17.65 21.47
CA ALA A 248 -40.57 -18.23 20.13
C ALA A 248 -39.12 -18.58 19.77
N SER A 249 -38.97 -19.84 19.40
CA SER A 249 -37.75 -20.49 18.99
C SER A 249 -37.05 -19.69 17.88
N ASN A 250 -35.80 -19.32 18.13
CA ASN A 250 -34.91 -18.80 17.11
C ASN A 250 -34.77 -19.88 16.01
N PRO A 251 -35.13 -19.64 14.75
CA PRO A 251 -34.81 -20.58 13.68
C PRO A 251 -33.29 -20.61 13.48
N PRO A 252 -32.63 -21.78 13.39
CA PRO A 252 -31.23 -21.85 12.98
C PRO A 252 -31.21 -21.66 11.47
N GLY A 253 -31.04 -20.42 11.02
CA GLY A 253 -31.10 -20.13 9.60
C GLY A 253 -30.82 -18.70 9.22
N GLY A 254 -30.17 -17.93 10.09
CA GLY A 254 -29.54 -16.68 9.69
C GLY A 254 -28.17 -17.00 9.12
N GLN A 255 -28.09 -17.42 7.86
CA GLN A 255 -26.90 -17.10 7.09
C GLN A 255 -26.84 -15.58 7.04
N SER A 256 -26.09 -14.98 7.97
CA SER A 256 -25.52 -13.67 7.76
C SER A 256 -24.53 -13.84 6.61
N VAL A 257 -25.05 -13.86 5.39
CA VAL A 257 -24.26 -13.59 4.19
C VAL A 257 -23.69 -12.21 4.44
N GLY A 258 -22.42 -12.18 4.85
CA GLY A 258 -21.64 -10.95 4.92
C GLY A 258 -21.64 -10.36 3.52
N SER A 259 -22.56 -9.43 3.30
CA SER A 259 -22.76 -8.78 2.01
C SER A 259 -21.79 -7.60 1.88
N GLY A 260 -20.55 -7.78 2.36
CA GLY A 260 -19.43 -6.91 2.05
C GLY A 260 -18.94 -7.21 0.62
N PRO A 261 -18.12 -6.32 0.02
CA PRO A 261 -17.55 -6.47 -1.32
C PRO A 261 -16.76 -7.76 -1.51
N LEU A 262 -16.36 -8.42 -0.43
CA LEU A 262 -15.56 -9.64 -0.46
C LEU A 262 -16.32 -10.87 -0.99
N GLY A 263 -17.65 -10.88 -1.01
CA GLY A 263 -18.44 -11.89 -1.73
C GLY A 263 -18.06 -13.37 -1.47
N GLY A 264 -17.54 -13.71 -0.28
CA GLY A 264 -17.07 -15.05 0.07
C GLY A 264 -15.72 -15.47 -0.54
N VAL A 265 -15.03 -14.58 -1.26
CA VAL A 265 -13.67 -14.81 -1.79
C VAL A 265 -12.67 -14.79 -0.63
N ASP A 266 -11.68 -15.69 -0.67
CA ASP A 266 -10.57 -15.66 0.29
C ASP A 266 -9.88 -14.27 0.24
N PRO A 267 -9.79 -13.55 1.37
CA PRO A 267 -9.23 -12.20 1.38
C PRO A 267 -7.79 -12.10 0.86
N ALA A 268 -6.95 -13.13 1.07
CA ALA A 268 -5.59 -13.14 0.56
C ALA A 268 -5.57 -13.29 -0.97
N VAL A 269 -6.49 -14.08 -1.53
CA VAL A 269 -6.67 -14.24 -2.99
C VAL A 269 -7.08 -12.92 -3.62
N LEU A 270 -8.09 -12.25 -3.03
CA LEU A 270 -8.53 -10.94 -3.52
C LEU A 270 -7.40 -9.91 -3.41
N ARG A 271 -6.64 -9.91 -2.30
CA ARG A 271 -5.48 -9.04 -2.14
C ARG A 271 -4.47 -9.24 -3.27
N LEU A 272 -4.06 -10.48 -3.54
CA LEU A 272 -3.13 -10.76 -4.63
C LEU A 272 -3.69 -10.32 -6.00
N ALA A 273 -4.97 -10.58 -6.27
CA ALA A 273 -5.61 -10.18 -7.53
C ALA A 273 -5.60 -8.65 -7.72
N LEU A 274 -5.89 -7.88 -6.66
CA LEU A 274 -5.86 -6.41 -6.70
C LEU A 274 -4.42 -5.85 -6.84
N LEU A 275 -3.43 -6.55 -6.29
CA LEU A 275 -2.01 -6.19 -6.35
C LEU A 275 -1.32 -6.60 -7.66
N ALA A 276 -1.89 -7.54 -8.42
CA ALA A 276 -1.30 -8.04 -9.65
C ALA A 276 -1.24 -6.98 -10.78
N ARG A 277 -1.95 -5.86 -10.63
CA ARG A 277 -1.92 -4.71 -11.55
C ARG A 277 -1.41 -3.49 -10.81
N HIS A 278 -0.58 -2.71 -11.51
CA HIS A 278 -0.13 -1.40 -11.04
C HIS A 278 -1.32 -0.53 -10.61
N HIS A 279 -1.17 0.29 -9.56
CA HIS A 279 -2.30 1.05 -9.00
C HIS A 279 -2.97 1.98 -10.01
N SER A 280 -2.22 2.47 -11.00
CA SER A 280 -2.71 3.31 -12.10
C SER A 280 -3.39 2.54 -13.24
N ALA A 281 -3.38 1.21 -13.22
CA ALA A 281 -4.04 0.37 -14.21
C ALA A 281 -5.36 -0.19 -13.66
N PRO A 282 -6.47 -0.14 -14.41
CA PRO A 282 -7.73 -0.78 -14.01
C PRO A 282 -7.57 -2.28 -13.74
N VAL A 283 -8.35 -2.81 -12.80
CA VAL A 283 -8.39 -4.25 -12.49
C VAL A 283 -9.74 -4.80 -12.88
N ARG A 284 -9.77 -5.90 -13.64
CA ARG A 284 -10.97 -6.69 -13.89
C ARG A 284 -10.93 -7.94 -13.03
N LEU A 285 -11.89 -8.08 -12.12
CA LEU A 285 -11.98 -9.24 -11.23
C LEU A 285 -12.89 -10.29 -11.85
N GLU A 286 -12.34 -10.99 -12.83
CA GLU A 286 -12.96 -12.16 -13.44
C GLU A 286 -12.60 -13.45 -12.67
N ALA A 287 -13.37 -14.51 -12.88
CA ALA A 287 -13.21 -15.77 -12.12
C ALA A 287 -11.88 -16.46 -12.40
N ASP A 288 -11.35 -16.32 -13.62
CA ASP A 288 -10.02 -16.79 -14.01
C ASP A 288 -8.92 -16.05 -13.27
N VAL A 289 -9.00 -14.72 -13.16
CA VAL A 289 -8.06 -13.88 -12.40
C VAL A 289 -8.02 -14.30 -10.93
N LEU A 290 -9.17 -14.53 -10.31
CA LEU A 290 -9.25 -15.03 -8.93
C LEU A 290 -8.70 -16.45 -8.80
N GLY A 291 -8.98 -17.32 -9.77
CA GLY A 291 -8.45 -18.69 -9.82
C GLY A 291 -6.92 -18.74 -9.95
N GLU A 292 -6.34 -17.89 -10.79
CA GLU A 292 -4.89 -17.75 -10.96
C GLU A 292 -4.21 -17.22 -9.68
N ALA A 293 -4.82 -16.24 -9.03
CA ALA A 293 -4.34 -15.72 -7.75
C ALA A 293 -4.38 -16.80 -6.67
N GLN A 294 -5.47 -17.58 -6.58
CA GLN A 294 -5.60 -18.68 -5.64
C GLN A 294 -4.55 -19.77 -5.88
N ALA A 295 -4.36 -20.20 -7.13
CA ALA A 295 -3.36 -21.19 -7.48
C ALA A 295 -1.93 -20.70 -7.16
N THR A 296 -1.66 -19.41 -7.40
CA THR A 296 -0.36 -18.79 -7.08
C THR A 296 -0.10 -18.76 -5.58
N LEU A 297 -1.07 -18.34 -4.77
CA LEU A 297 -0.91 -18.33 -3.31
C LEU A 297 -0.71 -19.73 -2.74
N ALA A 298 -1.50 -20.71 -3.16
CA ALA A 298 -1.35 -22.09 -2.72
C ALA A 298 0.04 -22.64 -3.06
N ARG A 299 0.52 -22.39 -4.29
CA ARG A 299 1.86 -22.78 -4.73
C ARG A 299 2.95 -22.12 -3.88
N TRP A 300 2.87 -20.81 -3.68
CA TRP A 300 3.86 -20.04 -2.92
C TRP A 300 3.89 -20.41 -1.44
N ARG A 301 2.74 -20.53 -0.78
CA ARG A 301 2.69 -20.95 0.64
C ARG A 301 3.25 -22.36 0.83
N GLY A 302 2.92 -23.30 -0.06
CA GLY A 302 3.50 -24.64 -0.06
C GLY A 302 5.02 -24.65 -0.29
N ALA A 303 5.51 -23.79 -1.20
CA ALA A 303 6.95 -23.63 -1.44
C ALA A 303 7.68 -23.04 -0.22
N VAL A 304 7.14 -21.98 0.38
CA VAL A 304 7.67 -21.34 1.60
C VAL A 304 7.70 -22.33 2.77
N ALA A 305 6.63 -23.09 2.99
CA ALA A 305 6.59 -24.12 4.04
C ALA A 305 7.63 -25.23 3.81
N ARG A 306 7.92 -25.57 2.55
CA ARG A 306 9.00 -26.50 2.21
C ARG A 306 10.38 -25.93 2.50
N TRP A 307 10.64 -24.69 2.08
CA TRP A 307 11.94 -24.04 2.26
C TRP A 307 12.25 -23.74 3.73
N ALA A 308 11.24 -23.42 4.54
CA ALA A 308 11.38 -23.17 5.97
C ALA A 308 11.95 -24.34 6.78
N ARG A 309 11.95 -25.57 6.22
CA ARG A 309 12.59 -26.75 6.84
C ARG A 309 14.10 -26.82 6.63
N ARG A 310 14.68 -25.88 5.90
CA ARG A 310 16.13 -25.77 5.66
C ARG A 310 16.72 -24.66 6.53
N PRO A 311 18.03 -24.69 6.82
CA PRO A 311 18.69 -23.59 7.53
C PRO A 311 18.47 -22.26 6.81
N SER A 312 18.09 -21.22 7.57
CA SER A 312 17.93 -19.87 7.04
C SER A 312 19.24 -19.36 6.41
N ARG A 313 19.11 -18.54 5.36
CA ARG A 313 20.22 -17.83 4.71
C ARG A 313 19.75 -16.43 4.35
N PRO A 314 20.62 -15.41 4.44
CA PRO A 314 20.24 -14.04 4.16
C PRO A 314 19.69 -13.88 2.74
N VAL A 315 18.76 -12.94 2.56
CA VAL A 315 18.31 -12.48 1.24
C VAL A 315 19.52 -12.00 0.44
N PRO A 316 19.77 -12.52 -0.78
CA PRO A 316 20.85 -12.04 -1.64
C PRO A 316 20.72 -10.55 -1.93
N ASP A 317 21.84 -9.83 -1.94
CA ASP A 317 21.84 -8.37 -2.10
C ASP A 317 21.28 -7.92 -3.44
N ASP A 318 21.51 -8.68 -4.51
CA ASP A 318 20.97 -8.39 -5.84
C ASP A 318 19.44 -8.54 -5.88
N VAL A 319 18.89 -9.57 -5.21
CA VAL A 319 17.45 -9.80 -5.10
C VAL A 319 16.81 -8.72 -4.24
N ARG A 320 17.42 -8.41 -3.08
CA ARG A 320 16.98 -7.33 -2.19
C ARG A 320 16.95 -5.99 -2.91
N ARG A 321 17.98 -5.70 -3.71
CA ARG A 321 18.05 -4.47 -4.52
C ARG A 321 16.94 -4.47 -5.58
N ARG A 322 16.76 -5.55 -6.35
CA ARG A 322 15.68 -5.64 -7.36
C ARG A 322 14.29 -5.44 -6.76
N LEU A 323 14.03 -6.02 -5.59
CA LEU A 323 12.78 -5.81 -4.84
C LEU A 323 12.62 -4.35 -4.41
N ARG A 324 13.67 -3.75 -3.82
CA ARG A 324 13.66 -2.34 -3.42
C ARG A 324 13.46 -1.39 -4.59
N ASP A 325 14.20 -1.60 -5.68
CA ASP A 325 14.10 -0.77 -6.88
C ASP A 325 12.69 -0.85 -7.50
N ALA A 326 12.02 -2.01 -7.40
CA ALA A 326 10.66 -2.17 -7.90
C ALA A 326 9.64 -1.36 -7.08
N TRP A 327 9.58 -1.54 -5.77
CA TRP A 327 8.58 -0.79 -4.99
C TRP A 327 8.96 0.68 -4.74
N ASP A 328 10.25 1.04 -4.82
CA ASP A 328 10.69 2.45 -4.75
C ASP A 328 10.34 3.22 -6.04
N ASP A 329 10.00 2.51 -7.13
CA ASP A 329 9.58 3.06 -8.42
C ASP A 329 8.05 2.97 -8.53
N ASP A 330 7.37 3.97 -7.96
CA ASP A 330 5.91 4.14 -7.97
C ASP A 330 5.11 2.95 -7.42
N LEU A 331 5.65 2.24 -6.43
CA LEU A 331 5.03 1.02 -5.89
C LEU A 331 4.73 -0.01 -7.00
N ASP A 332 5.70 -0.28 -7.89
CA ASP A 332 5.58 -1.29 -8.95
C ASP A 332 5.56 -2.73 -8.40
N VAL A 333 4.40 -3.08 -7.80
CA VAL A 333 4.11 -4.39 -7.25
C VAL A 333 4.12 -5.49 -8.33
N PRO A 334 3.63 -5.29 -9.56
CA PRO A 334 3.80 -6.27 -10.63
C PRO A 334 5.27 -6.71 -10.81
N ARG A 335 6.21 -5.76 -10.79
CA ARG A 335 7.64 -6.07 -10.86
C ARG A 335 8.17 -6.76 -9.60
N VAL A 336 7.65 -6.42 -8.40
CA VAL A 336 7.94 -7.18 -7.17
C VAL A 336 7.51 -8.64 -7.32
N LEU A 337 6.31 -8.89 -7.84
CA LEU A 337 5.78 -10.24 -8.07
C LEU A 337 6.61 -11.00 -9.11
N ASP A 338 7.09 -10.34 -10.15
CA ASP A 338 8.01 -10.93 -11.14
C ASP A 338 9.36 -11.34 -10.53
N VAL A 339 9.92 -10.53 -9.62
CA VAL A 339 11.14 -10.90 -8.89
C VAL A 339 10.90 -12.15 -8.06
N LEU A 340 9.75 -12.28 -7.38
CA LEU A 340 9.40 -13.48 -6.63
C LEU A 340 9.27 -14.71 -7.53
N ARG A 341 8.60 -14.59 -8.69
CA ARG A 341 8.53 -15.68 -9.69
C ARG A 341 9.92 -16.09 -10.18
N GLY A 342 10.85 -15.15 -10.34
CA GLY A 342 12.25 -15.46 -10.67
C GLY A 342 12.94 -16.25 -9.57
N VAL A 343 12.83 -15.79 -8.31
CA VAL A 343 13.40 -16.45 -7.12
C VAL A 343 12.85 -17.87 -6.91
N GLU A 344 11.56 -18.09 -7.19
CA GLU A 344 10.94 -19.42 -7.16
C GLU A 344 11.62 -20.42 -8.11
N ASN A 345 12.18 -19.94 -9.23
CA ASN A 345 12.70 -20.79 -10.30
C ASN A 345 14.23 -20.77 -10.41
N GLU A 346 14.94 -20.00 -9.56
CA GLU A 346 16.39 -19.81 -9.63
C GLU A 346 17.18 -21.05 -9.14
N PRO A 347 17.79 -21.86 -10.02
CA PRO A 347 18.26 -23.21 -9.68
C PRO A 347 19.34 -23.23 -8.58
N ASP A 348 20.22 -22.23 -8.55
CA ASP A 348 21.36 -22.20 -7.63
C ASP A 348 21.08 -21.42 -6.34
N LEU A 349 19.86 -20.89 -6.17
CA LEU A 349 19.49 -20.16 -4.97
C LEU A 349 19.09 -21.11 -3.84
N PRO A 350 19.79 -21.09 -2.68
CA PRO A 350 19.46 -21.96 -1.56
C PRO A 350 18.04 -21.74 -1.02
N ASP A 351 17.37 -22.83 -0.62
CA ASP A 351 16.04 -22.81 0.00
C ASP A 351 15.91 -21.78 1.14
N GLY A 352 16.88 -21.72 2.05
CA GLY A 352 16.87 -20.74 3.14
C GLY A 352 16.84 -19.29 2.66
N ALA A 353 17.51 -18.98 1.55
CA ALA A 353 17.52 -17.64 0.96
C ALA A 353 16.20 -17.33 0.23
N ARG A 354 15.60 -18.34 -0.43
CA ARG A 354 14.25 -18.23 -1.02
C ARG A 354 13.21 -17.92 0.05
N PHE A 355 13.23 -18.66 1.17
CA PHE A 355 12.37 -18.42 2.32
C PHE A 355 12.50 -16.98 2.84
N GLU A 356 13.72 -16.53 3.16
CA GLU A 356 13.94 -15.16 3.67
C GLU A 356 13.55 -14.09 2.65
N THR A 357 13.71 -14.35 1.35
CA THR A 357 13.30 -13.43 0.29
C THR A 357 11.78 -13.24 0.28
N TYR A 358 11.04 -14.35 0.33
CA TYR A 358 9.58 -14.33 0.38
C TYR A 358 9.08 -13.66 1.67
N ALA A 359 9.67 -14.00 2.82
CA ALA A 359 9.33 -13.37 4.11
C ALA A 359 9.66 -11.87 4.13
N TYR A 360 10.74 -11.44 3.44
CA TYR A 360 11.09 -10.03 3.29
C TYR A 360 10.07 -9.28 2.43
N ALA A 361 9.73 -9.81 1.25
CA ALA A 361 8.74 -9.20 0.36
C ALA A 361 7.34 -9.16 0.99
N ASP A 362 6.98 -10.16 1.79
CA ASP A 362 5.66 -10.24 2.43
C ASP A 362 5.42 -9.12 3.46
N ARG A 363 6.48 -8.46 3.97
CA ARG A 363 6.33 -7.27 4.82
C ARG A 363 5.69 -6.10 4.08
N LEU A 364 5.99 -5.97 2.78
CA LEU A 364 5.32 -5.04 1.88
C LEU A 364 3.97 -5.61 1.44
N LEU A 365 3.95 -6.83 0.93
CA LEU A 365 2.79 -7.37 0.22
C LEU A 365 1.63 -7.73 1.14
N GLY A 366 1.88 -8.21 2.36
CA GLY A 366 0.85 -8.60 3.32
C GLY A 366 -0.02 -9.78 2.85
N LEU A 367 0.58 -10.75 2.14
CA LEU A 367 -0.11 -11.94 1.60
C LEU A 367 -0.11 -13.14 2.56
N GLU A 368 0.51 -12.99 3.74
CA GLU A 368 0.66 -14.06 4.74
C GLU A 368 1.30 -15.32 4.14
N LEU A 369 2.44 -15.15 3.48
CA LEU A 369 3.13 -16.24 2.77
C LEU A 369 3.69 -17.29 3.74
N THR A 370 3.89 -16.92 5.01
CA THR A 370 4.36 -17.79 6.09
C THR A 370 3.22 -18.43 6.89
N ARG A 371 1.96 -18.33 6.45
CA ARG A 371 0.81 -18.84 7.21
C ARG A 371 0.81 -20.36 7.40
N ASP A 372 1.28 -21.11 6.40
CA ASP A 372 1.22 -22.58 6.40
C ASP A 372 2.47 -23.23 7.02
N LEU A 373 3.29 -22.45 7.73
CA LEU A 373 4.45 -22.99 8.46
C LEU A 373 3.99 -23.92 9.58
N GLY A 374 4.41 -25.18 9.52
CA GLY A 374 4.09 -26.19 10.54
C GLY A 374 2.73 -26.86 10.38
N ALA A 375 1.97 -26.57 9.31
CA ALA A 375 0.79 -27.36 8.97
C ALA A 375 1.19 -28.81 8.63
N PRO A 376 0.46 -29.84 9.13
CA PRO A 376 0.72 -31.21 8.77
C PRO A 376 0.49 -31.38 7.26
N SER A 377 1.51 -31.89 6.56
CA SER A 377 1.49 -32.16 5.12
C SER A 377 0.62 -33.33 4.73
#